data_AF-A0A7V0V0S5-F1
#
_entry.id   AF-A0A7V0V0S5-F1
#
_cell.length_a   1.000
_cell.length_b   1.000
_cell.length_c   1.000
_cell.angle_alpha   90.00
_cell.angle_beta   90.00
_cell.angle_gamma   90.00
#
_symmetry.space_group_name_H-M   'P 1'
#
loop_
_entity.id
_entity.type
_entity.pdbx_description
1 polymer ?
#
loop_
_entity_poly.entity_id
_entity_poly.type
_entity_poly.pdbx_seq_one_letter_code
_entity_poly.pdbx_strand_id
1 'polypeptide(L)'
;MEIRQLSTDDRRDVREWLALPFRLYRNVPQWVPPFAHEARLVLDRRRYPFYEHSDAAFFLACDGDRTIGRIAVLENRNFNRVHGRSTAFFYLFECEDDRTASQGLFEAAFDWARSRGLRESIGPKGFTALDGLGLLVKGFEHRPAMGIPYNPPYYEGLVLAAGFERLDDDVSGYLSRNAPFPSRIHELAERVKERRGLHVPRFRSRKELLALVPKIRELYNRSLGLNFDQVPLTEGEVKILADQLLAVADPRLIKVVMKGDEPVGFTFAYPDVSAAIQRTRGRLFPFGWIDLLIELKRTRWINLNGAGILPEYQGLGGMALIFSEMHKSVTEGHYQHAEVVQISVSNSKMQLTLRDLGVDFYKMHRVYRRDL
;
A
#
# COMPACT_ATOMS: atom_id res chain seq x y z
N MET A 1 -10.77 -1.70 -31.95
CA MET A 1 -10.69 -1.68 -30.48
C MET A 1 -11.72 -2.64 -29.93
N GLU A 2 -11.27 -3.70 -29.26
CA GLU A 2 -12.12 -4.68 -28.58
C GLU A 2 -11.87 -4.58 -27.08
N ILE A 3 -12.94 -4.56 -26.28
CA ILE A 3 -12.85 -4.73 -24.83
C ILE A 3 -13.35 -6.12 -24.50
N ARG A 4 -12.50 -6.93 -23.87
CA ARG A 4 -12.86 -8.30 -23.47
C ARG A 4 -12.58 -8.52 -22.00
N GLN A 5 -13.45 -9.30 -21.37
CA GLN A 5 -13.21 -9.78 -20.02
C GLN A 5 -12.15 -10.89 -20.06
N LEU A 6 -11.16 -10.78 -19.18
CA LEU A 6 -10.09 -11.76 -19.01
C LEU A 6 -10.63 -13.00 -18.30
N SER A 7 -10.26 -14.19 -18.79
CA SER A 7 -10.44 -15.44 -18.08
C SER A 7 -9.25 -15.71 -17.15
N THR A 8 -9.47 -15.74 -15.84
CA THR A 8 -8.40 -16.02 -14.85
C THR A 8 -7.91 -17.48 -14.89
N ASP A 9 -8.71 -18.38 -15.48
CA ASP A 9 -8.35 -19.79 -15.64
C ASP A 9 -7.52 -20.04 -16.91
N ASP A 10 -7.51 -19.10 -17.87
CA ASP A 10 -6.68 -19.18 -19.06
C ASP A 10 -5.27 -18.62 -18.80
N ARG A 11 -4.27 -19.48 -18.99
CA ARG A 11 -2.85 -19.14 -18.83
C ARG A 11 -2.36 -18.10 -19.84
N ARG A 12 -2.96 -18.02 -21.03
CA ARG A 12 -2.61 -17.02 -22.05
C ARG A 12 -3.05 -15.64 -21.60
N ASP A 13 -4.31 -15.53 -21.19
CA ASP A 13 -4.90 -14.31 -20.65
C ASP A 13 -4.14 -13.78 -19.42
N VAL A 14 -3.87 -14.65 -18.44
CA VAL A 14 -3.07 -14.28 -17.25
C VAL A 14 -1.68 -13.77 -17.65
N ARG A 15 -1.04 -14.38 -18.65
CA ARG A 15 0.27 -13.94 -19.13
C ARG A 15 0.19 -12.56 -19.80
N GLU A 16 -0.83 -12.34 -20.62
CA GLU A 16 -1.07 -11.07 -21.31
C GLU A 16 -1.30 -9.93 -20.31
N TRP A 17 -2.18 -10.16 -19.33
CA TRP A 17 -2.41 -9.24 -18.22
C TRP A 17 -1.11 -8.86 -17.50
N LEU A 18 -0.31 -9.85 -17.11
CA LEU A 18 0.92 -9.63 -16.35
C LEU A 18 2.03 -8.98 -17.18
N ALA A 19 2.02 -9.14 -18.50
CA ALA A 19 3.05 -8.62 -19.39
C ALA A 19 2.87 -7.13 -19.73
N LEU A 20 1.62 -6.63 -19.75
CA LEU A 20 1.31 -5.27 -20.22
C LEU A 20 2.13 -4.17 -19.50
N PRO A 21 2.22 -4.11 -18.15
CA PRO A 21 2.99 -3.06 -17.48
C PRO A 21 4.46 -3.06 -17.89
N PHE A 22 5.10 -4.23 -17.97
CA PHE A 22 6.50 -4.32 -18.38
C PHE A 22 6.75 -3.73 -19.77
N ARG A 23 5.74 -3.73 -20.64
CA ARG A 23 5.81 -3.11 -21.97
C ARG A 23 5.63 -1.60 -21.91
N LEU A 24 4.70 -1.11 -21.09
CA LEU A 24 4.40 0.32 -20.94
C LEU A 24 5.53 1.07 -20.21
N TYR A 25 6.07 0.45 -19.16
CA TYR A 25 7.11 1.05 -18.31
C TYR A 25 8.54 0.71 -18.74
N ARG A 26 8.75 0.11 -19.93
CA ARG A 26 10.07 -0.36 -20.37
C ARG A 26 11.18 0.71 -20.31
N ASN A 27 10.81 1.97 -20.49
CA ASN A 27 11.69 3.13 -20.53
C ASN A 27 11.46 4.08 -19.34
N VAL A 28 10.84 3.60 -18.26
CA VAL A 28 10.55 4.38 -17.06
C VAL A 28 11.45 3.90 -15.92
N PRO A 29 12.60 4.54 -15.69
CA PRO A 29 13.58 4.06 -14.71
C PRO A 29 13.08 4.12 -13.26
N GLN A 30 12.07 4.93 -12.98
CA GLN A 30 11.43 5.02 -11.67
C GLN A 30 10.50 3.84 -11.40
N TRP A 31 9.98 3.15 -12.42
CA TRP A 31 8.94 2.15 -12.20
C TRP A 31 9.49 0.92 -11.47
N VAL A 32 8.76 0.48 -10.44
CA VAL A 32 9.06 -0.72 -9.65
C VAL A 32 7.92 -1.70 -9.88
N PRO A 33 8.14 -2.85 -10.53
CA PRO A 33 7.09 -3.85 -10.71
C PRO A 33 6.70 -4.48 -9.37
N PRO A 34 5.49 -5.06 -9.23
CA PRO A 34 5.20 -5.93 -8.09
C PRO A 34 6.05 -7.20 -8.12
N PHE A 35 6.12 -7.92 -7.00
CA PHE A 35 6.65 -9.29 -7.05
C PHE A 35 5.78 -10.15 -7.96
N ALA A 36 6.41 -10.90 -8.86
CA ALA A 36 5.71 -11.62 -9.92
C ALA A 36 4.72 -12.68 -9.39
N HIS A 37 5.04 -13.28 -8.23
CA HIS A 37 4.17 -14.27 -7.59
C HIS A 37 2.95 -13.62 -6.93
N GLU A 38 3.07 -12.43 -6.37
CA GLU A 38 1.97 -11.67 -5.78
C GLU A 38 1.02 -11.14 -6.86
N ALA A 39 1.57 -10.54 -7.93
CA ALA A 39 0.78 -10.08 -9.07
C ALA A 39 -0.03 -11.21 -9.71
N ARG A 40 0.52 -12.43 -9.74
CA ARG A 40 -0.19 -13.62 -10.21
C ARG A 40 -1.23 -14.11 -9.21
N LEU A 41 -0.95 -14.05 -7.91
CA LEU A 41 -1.84 -14.53 -6.87
C LEU A 41 -3.17 -13.75 -6.87
N VAL A 42 -3.16 -12.45 -7.16
CA VAL A 42 -4.38 -11.62 -7.28
C VAL A 42 -5.37 -12.18 -8.32
N LEU A 43 -4.89 -12.85 -9.37
CA LEU A 43 -5.73 -13.47 -10.40
C LEU A 43 -6.20 -14.89 -10.01
N ASP A 44 -5.62 -15.48 -8.97
CA ASP A 44 -5.97 -16.83 -8.51
C ASP A 44 -7.18 -16.78 -7.58
N ARG A 45 -8.37 -16.91 -8.20
CA ARG A 45 -9.66 -16.86 -7.52
C ARG A 45 -9.84 -17.93 -6.43
N ARG A 46 -9.04 -19.00 -6.44
CA ARG A 46 -9.15 -20.10 -5.47
C ARG A 46 -8.26 -19.90 -4.27
N ARG A 47 -7.09 -19.27 -4.46
CA ARG A 47 -6.06 -19.15 -3.42
C ARG A 47 -5.99 -17.77 -2.79
N TYR A 48 -6.55 -16.74 -3.43
CA TYR A 48 -6.48 -15.39 -2.92
C TYR A 48 -7.67 -15.08 -1.99
N PRO A 49 -7.43 -14.81 -0.69
CA PRO A 49 -8.46 -14.66 0.35
C PRO A 49 -9.52 -13.59 0.08
N PHE A 50 -9.21 -12.58 -0.73
CA PHE A 50 -10.20 -11.58 -1.14
C PHE A 50 -11.46 -12.23 -1.72
N TYR A 51 -11.32 -13.32 -2.48
CA TYR A 51 -12.44 -14.00 -3.14
C TYR A 51 -13.27 -14.89 -2.20
N GLU A 52 -12.87 -15.05 -0.92
CA GLU A 52 -13.68 -15.74 0.08
C GLU A 52 -14.94 -14.95 0.45
N HIS A 53 -14.87 -13.61 0.34
CA HIS A 53 -15.97 -12.72 0.69
C HIS A 53 -16.36 -11.76 -0.45
N SER A 54 -15.45 -11.47 -1.36
CA SER A 54 -15.59 -10.43 -2.39
C SER A 54 -15.42 -10.97 -3.81
N ASP A 55 -15.56 -10.11 -4.81
CA ASP A 55 -15.45 -10.48 -6.22
C ASP A 55 -14.73 -9.39 -7.02
N ALA A 56 -14.12 -9.77 -8.14
CA ALA A 56 -13.49 -8.85 -9.07
C ALA A 56 -13.58 -9.37 -10.51
N ALA A 57 -13.57 -8.44 -11.46
CA ALA A 57 -13.42 -8.71 -12.88
C ALA A 57 -12.23 -7.95 -13.45
N PHE A 58 -11.68 -8.49 -14.52
CA PHE A 58 -10.49 -7.99 -15.18
C PHE A 58 -10.82 -7.80 -16.65
N PHE A 59 -10.52 -6.64 -17.21
CA PHE A 59 -10.78 -6.34 -18.62
C PHE A 59 -9.49 -5.95 -19.32
N LEU A 60 -9.39 -6.35 -20.59
CA LEU A 60 -8.32 -6.01 -21.50
C LEU A 60 -8.88 -5.19 -22.67
N ALA A 61 -8.12 -4.19 -23.10
CA ALA A 61 -8.38 -3.45 -24.33
C ALA A 61 -7.38 -3.91 -25.39
N CYS A 62 -7.89 -4.41 -26.51
CA CYS A 62 -7.10 -4.96 -27.60
C CYS A 62 -7.30 -4.13 -28.88
N ASP A 63 -6.18 -3.77 -29.50
CA ASP A 63 -6.12 -3.23 -30.86
C ASP A 63 -5.55 -4.32 -31.79
N GLY A 64 -6.46 -5.03 -32.48
CA GLY A 64 -6.14 -6.30 -33.13
C GLY A 64 -5.61 -7.32 -32.12
N ASP A 65 -4.48 -7.94 -32.42
CA ASP A 65 -3.84 -8.93 -31.54
C ASP A 65 -3.03 -8.32 -30.38
N ARG A 66 -3.02 -6.98 -30.25
CA ARG A 66 -2.19 -6.27 -29.28
C ARG A 66 -3.04 -5.72 -28.15
N THR A 67 -2.84 -6.23 -26.93
CA THR A 67 -3.37 -5.57 -25.72
C THR A 67 -2.67 -4.25 -25.47
N ILE A 68 -3.44 -3.17 -25.40
CA ILE A 68 -2.98 -1.79 -25.16
C ILE A 68 -3.48 -1.19 -23.84
N GLY A 69 -4.39 -1.87 -23.15
CA GLY A 69 -4.85 -1.43 -21.83
C GLY A 69 -5.47 -2.56 -21.01
N ARG A 70 -5.60 -2.33 -19.70
CA ARG A 70 -6.22 -3.25 -18.74
C ARG A 70 -6.83 -2.47 -17.57
N ILE A 71 -7.85 -3.05 -16.93
CA ILE A 71 -8.42 -2.54 -15.68
C ILE A 71 -8.95 -3.70 -14.84
N ALA A 72 -8.78 -3.60 -13.52
CA ALA A 72 -9.48 -4.47 -12.57
C ALA A 72 -10.62 -3.65 -11.94
N VAL A 73 -11.79 -4.27 -11.82
CA VAL A 73 -12.93 -3.75 -11.06
C VAL A 73 -13.26 -4.72 -9.95
N LEU A 74 -13.52 -4.21 -8.75
CA LEU A 74 -13.67 -4.98 -7.53
C LEU A 74 -14.96 -4.59 -6.81
N GLU A 75 -15.58 -5.58 -6.17
CA GLU A 75 -16.63 -5.40 -5.19
C GLU A 75 -16.10 -5.90 -3.84
N ASN A 76 -15.63 -5.00 -2.98
CA ASN A 76 -15.28 -5.38 -1.61
C ASN A 76 -16.56 -5.43 -0.76
N ARG A 77 -17.11 -6.63 -0.57
CA ARG A 77 -18.38 -6.83 0.16
C ARG A 77 -18.26 -6.51 1.64
N ASN A 78 -17.09 -6.74 2.24
CA ASN A 78 -16.85 -6.34 3.63
C ASN A 78 -16.90 -4.82 3.77
N PHE A 79 -16.30 -4.08 2.83
CA PHE A 79 -16.38 -2.62 2.78
C PHE A 79 -17.81 -2.13 2.65
N ASN A 80 -18.54 -2.65 1.66
CA ASN A 80 -19.92 -2.26 1.41
C ASN A 80 -20.83 -2.55 2.61
N ARG A 81 -20.66 -3.71 3.27
CA ARG A 81 -21.42 -4.07 4.47
C ARG A 81 -21.10 -3.16 5.67
N VAL A 82 -19.83 -2.93 5.95
CA VAL A 82 -19.39 -2.15 7.14
C VAL A 82 -19.82 -0.68 7.00
N HIS A 83 -19.73 -0.11 5.80
CA HIS A 83 -20.02 1.30 5.57
C HIS A 83 -21.45 1.57 5.09
N GLY A 84 -22.27 0.53 4.88
CA GLY A 84 -23.60 0.68 4.31
C GLY A 84 -23.59 1.28 2.90
N ARG A 85 -22.58 0.91 2.09
CA ARG A 85 -22.34 1.45 0.76
C ARG A 85 -22.54 0.41 -0.34
N SER A 86 -22.59 0.88 -1.58
CA SER A 86 -22.68 0.06 -2.80
C SER A 86 -21.59 0.50 -3.77
N THR A 87 -20.34 0.35 -3.34
CA THR A 87 -19.15 0.87 -4.00
C THR A 87 -18.47 -0.23 -4.81
N ALA A 88 -18.16 0.09 -6.06
CA ALA A 88 -17.14 -0.60 -6.84
C ALA A 88 -15.80 0.09 -6.65
N PHE A 89 -14.71 -0.67 -6.74
CA PHE A 89 -13.36 -0.12 -6.79
C PHE A 89 -12.72 -0.42 -8.14
N PHE A 90 -11.90 0.48 -8.65
CA PHE A 90 -11.01 0.16 -9.76
C PHE A 90 -9.56 0.11 -9.29
N TYR A 91 -8.77 -0.78 -9.88
CA TYR A 91 -7.36 -0.92 -9.57
C TYR A 91 -6.58 -1.50 -10.75
N LEU A 92 -5.25 -1.50 -10.65
CA LEU A 92 -4.34 -2.04 -11.68
C LEU A 92 -4.63 -1.52 -13.11
N PHE A 93 -5.19 -0.31 -13.21
CA PHE A 93 -5.44 0.36 -14.48
C PHE A 93 -4.12 0.65 -15.17
N GLU A 94 -3.99 0.16 -16.40
CA GLU A 94 -2.88 0.49 -17.27
C GLU A 94 -3.45 0.74 -18.66
N CYS A 95 -2.99 1.77 -19.34
CA CYS A 95 -3.40 2.06 -20.69
C CYS A 95 -2.25 2.76 -21.42
N GLU A 96 -2.14 2.55 -22.73
CA GLU A 96 -1.46 3.51 -23.60
C GLU A 96 -2.19 4.85 -23.53
N ASP A 97 -1.56 5.93 -24.01
CA ASP A 97 -2.20 7.25 -24.09
C ASP A 97 -3.24 7.27 -25.21
N ASP A 98 -4.30 6.47 -25.01
CA ASP A 98 -5.39 6.19 -25.92
C ASP A 98 -6.71 6.33 -25.16
N ARG A 99 -7.42 7.41 -25.48
CA ARG A 99 -8.69 7.74 -24.85
C ARG A 99 -9.78 6.72 -25.14
N THR A 100 -9.81 6.15 -26.35
CA THR A 100 -10.83 5.17 -26.75
C THR A 100 -10.66 3.89 -25.95
N ALA A 101 -9.43 3.41 -25.79
CA ALA A 101 -9.12 2.24 -24.97
C ALA A 101 -9.46 2.47 -23.50
N SER A 102 -9.04 3.60 -22.93
CA SER A 102 -9.36 3.97 -21.54
C SER A 102 -10.88 4.02 -21.30
N GLN A 103 -11.62 4.72 -22.16
CA GLN A 103 -13.07 4.82 -22.03
C GLN A 103 -13.76 3.47 -22.13
N GLY A 104 -13.36 2.62 -23.07
CA GLY A 104 -13.91 1.26 -23.20
C GLY A 104 -13.64 0.40 -21.96
N LEU A 105 -12.44 0.48 -21.37
CA LEU A 105 -12.10 -0.24 -20.13
C LEU A 105 -12.97 0.21 -18.97
N PHE A 106 -13.11 1.53 -18.77
CA PHE A 106 -13.92 2.07 -17.69
C PHE A 106 -15.41 1.75 -17.88
N GLU A 107 -15.95 1.83 -19.09
CA GLU A 107 -17.36 1.48 -19.32
C GLU A 107 -17.63 0.00 -19.03
N ALA A 108 -16.74 -0.91 -19.44
CA ALA A 108 -16.87 -2.32 -19.10
C ALA A 108 -16.81 -2.57 -17.59
N ALA A 109 -15.95 -1.84 -16.86
CA ALA A 109 -15.90 -1.87 -15.41
C ALA A 109 -17.20 -1.33 -14.77
N PHE A 110 -17.77 -0.26 -15.30
CA PHE A 110 -19.04 0.31 -14.82
C PHE A 110 -20.23 -0.61 -15.09
N ASP A 111 -20.31 -1.20 -16.27
CA ASP A 111 -21.35 -2.18 -16.60
C ASP A 111 -21.29 -3.40 -15.69
N TRP A 112 -20.08 -3.89 -15.41
CA TRP A 112 -19.88 -4.94 -14.41
C TRP A 112 -20.40 -4.51 -13.03
N ALA A 113 -20.08 -3.29 -12.59
CA ALA A 113 -20.51 -2.77 -11.30
C ALA A 113 -22.04 -2.57 -11.21
N ARG A 114 -22.66 -1.94 -12.23
CA ARG A 114 -24.11 -1.71 -12.32
C ARG A 114 -24.89 -3.01 -12.34
N SER A 115 -24.39 -4.03 -13.07
CA SER A 115 -25.03 -5.36 -13.10
C SER A 115 -25.13 -6.03 -11.73
N ARG A 116 -24.36 -5.55 -10.75
CA ARG A 116 -24.30 -6.03 -9.36
C ARG A 116 -24.94 -5.07 -8.37
N GLY A 117 -25.61 -4.02 -8.86
CA GLY A 117 -26.29 -3.03 -8.02
C GLY A 117 -25.36 -2.05 -7.31
N LEU A 118 -24.09 -1.95 -7.73
CA LEU A 118 -23.16 -0.94 -7.24
C LEU A 118 -23.48 0.42 -7.89
N ARG A 119 -23.33 1.50 -7.14
CA ARG A 119 -23.84 2.86 -7.44
C ARG A 119 -22.75 3.92 -7.54
N GLU A 120 -21.56 3.62 -7.04
CA GLU A 120 -20.40 4.50 -7.15
C GLU A 120 -19.15 3.67 -7.46
N SER A 121 -18.16 4.29 -8.09
CA SER A 121 -16.84 3.74 -8.34
C SER A 121 -15.78 4.63 -7.68
N ILE A 122 -14.88 4.03 -6.90
CA ILE A 122 -13.76 4.71 -6.23
C ILE A 122 -12.43 4.08 -6.65
N GLY A 123 -11.40 4.88 -6.89
CA GLY A 123 -10.06 4.34 -7.06
C GLY A 123 -9.03 5.30 -7.63
N PRO A 124 -7.80 4.84 -7.90
CA PRO A 124 -7.36 3.45 -7.72
C PRO A 124 -7.35 3.00 -6.24
N LYS A 125 -7.98 1.87 -5.92
CA LYS A 125 -7.91 1.22 -4.60
C LYS A 125 -7.91 -0.31 -4.74
N GLY A 126 -6.92 -0.95 -4.12
CA GLY A 126 -6.63 -2.37 -4.30
C GLY A 126 -7.48 -3.36 -3.52
N PHE A 127 -7.01 -4.60 -3.54
CA PHE A 127 -7.61 -5.77 -2.90
C PHE A 127 -7.30 -5.84 -1.40
N THR A 128 -6.16 -5.31 -0.96
CA THR A 128 -5.71 -5.38 0.43
C THR A 128 -5.41 -4.03 1.05
N ALA A 129 -5.34 -3.98 2.38
CA ALA A 129 -4.98 -2.77 3.13
C ALA A 129 -3.52 -2.30 2.94
N LEU A 130 -2.64 -3.14 2.38
CA LEU A 130 -1.26 -2.76 2.03
C LEU A 130 -1.09 -2.41 0.55
N ASP A 131 -2.14 -2.59 -0.26
CA ASP A 131 -2.10 -2.19 -1.66
C ASP A 131 -2.04 -0.67 -1.72
N GLY A 132 -1.03 -0.14 -2.41
CA GLY A 132 -0.84 1.29 -2.53
C GLY A 132 -2.06 1.97 -3.17
N LEU A 133 -2.45 3.11 -2.61
CA LEU A 133 -3.67 3.84 -2.95
C LEU A 133 -3.41 4.95 -3.98
N GLY A 134 -4.37 5.22 -4.87
CA GLY A 134 -4.38 6.39 -5.75
C GLY A 134 -3.43 6.34 -6.97
N LEU A 135 -3.63 7.28 -7.90
CA LEU A 135 -2.69 7.56 -9.00
C LEU A 135 -1.64 8.56 -8.56
N LEU A 136 -0.38 8.35 -8.93
CA LEU A 136 0.67 9.35 -8.79
C LEU A 136 0.33 10.59 -9.65
N VAL A 137 0.23 11.74 -9.00
CA VAL A 137 -0.05 13.05 -9.63
C VAL A 137 1.06 14.09 -9.39
N LYS A 138 2.02 13.80 -8.49
CA LYS A 138 3.21 14.61 -8.23
C LYS A 138 4.38 13.73 -7.81
N GLY A 139 5.60 14.09 -8.23
CA GLY A 139 6.84 13.42 -7.83
C GLY A 139 7.28 12.29 -8.78
N PHE A 140 6.97 12.41 -10.07
CA PHE A 140 7.29 11.44 -11.13
C PHE A 140 8.79 11.22 -11.33
N GLU A 141 9.62 12.18 -10.92
CA GLU A 141 11.08 12.09 -10.94
C GLU A 141 11.64 11.08 -9.92
N HIS A 142 10.83 10.70 -8.92
CA HIS A 142 11.23 9.83 -7.83
C HIS A 142 10.73 8.39 -7.99
N ARG A 143 11.58 7.43 -7.63
CA ARG A 143 11.17 6.02 -7.50
C ARG A 143 10.09 5.88 -6.41
N PRO A 144 9.03 5.10 -6.59
CA PRO A 144 8.07 4.82 -5.53
C PRO A 144 8.72 3.94 -4.46
N ALA A 145 8.28 4.10 -3.22
CA ALA A 145 8.52 3.11 -2.18
C ALA A 145 7.90 1.75 -2.58
N MET A 146 8.43 0.66 -2.03
CA MET A 146 7.92 -0.68 -2.29
C MET A 146 6.42 -0.78 -1.97
N GLY A 147 5.63 -1.21 -2.95
CA GLY A 147 4.17 -1.37 -2.85
C GLY A 147 3.36 -0.12 -3.20
N ILE A 148 4.01 1.03 -3.38
CA ILE A 148 3.34 2.29 -3.71
C ILE A 148 3.19 2.43 -5.23
N PRO A 149 2.04 2.92 -5.75
CA PRO A 149 1.79 2.93 -7.18
C PRO A 149 2.66 3.97 -7.90
N TYR A 150 3.01 3.66 -9.14
CA TYR A 150 3.62 4.58 -10.08
C TYR A 150 2.95 4.41 -11.43
N ASN A 151 2.53 5.53 -12.03
CA ASN A 151 1.93 5.59 -13.36
C ASN A 151 2.55 6.74 -14.17
N PRO A 152 2.44 6.72 -15.51
CA PRO A 152 2.79 7.87 -16.33
C PRO A 152 1.91 9.09 -16.01
N PRO A 153 2.40 10.32 -16.24
CA PRO A 153 1.65 11.55 -15.95
C PRO A 153 0.30 11.66 -16.67
N TYR A 154 0.16 11.09 -17.88
CA TYR A 154 -1.07 11.20 -18.67
C TYR A 154 -2.25 10.38 -18.10
N TYR A 155 -2.02 9.48 -17.14
CA TYR A 155 -3.08 8.62 -16.59
C TYR A 155 -4.18 9.42 -15.87
N GLU A 156 -3.83 10.53 -15.21
CA GLU A 156 -4.83 11.40 -14.59
C GLU A 156 -5.81 11.94 -15.64
N GLY A 157 -5.31 12.36 -16.81
CA GLY A 157 -6.16 12.81 -17.91
C GLY A 157 -7.12 11.72 -18.40
N LEU A 158 -6.66 10.47 -18.47
CA LEU A 158 -7.49 9.33 -18.87
C LEU A 158 -8.59 9.02 -17.85
N VAL A 159 -8.29 9.10 -16.56
CA VAL A 159 -9.27 8.89 -15.48
C VAL A 159 -10.30 10.02 -15.44
N LEU A 160 -9.86 11.28 -15.50
CA LEU A 160 -10.77 12.43 -15.56
C LEU A 160 -11.67 12.39 -16.81
N ALA A 161 -11.14 11.97 -17.96
CA ALA A 161 -11.91 11.80 -19.19
C ALA A 161 -12.96 10.67 -19.13
N ALA A 162 -12.83 9.75 -18.16
CA ALA A 162 -13.83 8.74 -17.83
C ALA A 162 -14.87 9.24 -16.81
N GLY A 163 -14.94 10.55 -16.54
CA GLY A 163 -15.97 11.18 -15.70
C GLY A 163 -15.72 11.08 -14.20
N PHE A 164 -14.51 10.71 -13.79
CA PHE A 164 -14.11 10.73 -12.40
C PHE A 164 -13.80 12.14 -11.90
N GLU A 165 -14.11 12.41 -10.65
CA GLU A 165 -13.71 13.59 -9.91
C GLU A 165 -12.78 13.24 -8.75
N ARG A 166 -11.99 14.21 -8.29
CA ARG A 166 -11.09 14.03 -7.15
C ARG A 166 -11.89 13.70 -5.88
N LEU A 167 -11.49 12.64 -5.17
CA LEU A 167 -12.01 12.27 -3.86
C LEU A 167 -11.07 12.69 -2.73
N ASP A 168 -9.83 12.20 -2.72
CA ASP A 168 -8.83 12.48 -1.67
C ASP A 168 -7.41 12.45 -2.24
N ASP A 169 -6.46 13.02 -1.50
CA ASP A 169 -5.03 13.00 -1.83
C ASP A 169 -4.23 12.41 -0.65
N ASP A 170 -3.24 11.58 -0.95
CA ASP A 170 -2.25 11.05 -0.02
C ASP A 170 -0.86 11.56 -0.40
N VAL A 171 -0.07 11.97 0.59
CA VAL A 171 1.29 12.44 0.35
C VAL A 171 2.33 11.49 0.93
N SER A 172 3.40 11.29 0.18
CA SER A 172 4.59 10.56 0.65
C SER A 172 5.77 11.51 0.73
N GLY A 173 6.61 11.35 1.75
CA GLY A 173 7.65 12.31 2.09
C GLY A 173 9.00 11.70 2.43
N TYR A 174 10.06 12.47 2.18
CA TYR A 174 11.44 12.09 2.40
C TYR A 174 11.89 12.56 3.78
N LEU A 175 12.62 11.71 4.48
CA LEU A 175 13.28 12.04 5.73
C LEU A 175 14.74 11.61 5.66
N SER A 176 15.63 12.59 5.85
CA SER A 176 17.07 12.35 5.96
C SER A 176 17.42 11.87 7.37
N ARG A 177 18.42 11.00 7.51
CA ARG A 177 19.02 10.67 8.81
C ARG A 177 19.54 11.91 9.54
N ASN A 178 19.97 12.92 8.80
CA ASN A 178 20.51 14.17 9.36
C ASN A 178 19.42 15.19 9.72
N ALA A 179 18.14 14.85 9.54
CA ALA A 179 17.05 15.71 9.97
C ALA A 179 17.13 15.90 11.50
N PRO A 180 16.91 17.13 12.00
CA PRO A 180 16.95 17.38 13.43
C PRO A 180 15.81 16.61 14.11
N PHE A 181 16.16 15.80 15.12
CA PHE A 181 15.18 15.11 15.94
C PHE A 181 15.03 15.84 17.29
N PRO A 182 13.86 16.41 17.62
CA PRO A 182 13.69 17.16 18.86
C PRO A 182 13.89 16.28 20.10
N SER A 183 14.88 16.62 20.94
CA SER A 183 15.20 15.87 22.18
C SER A 183 14.00 15.74 23.13
N ARG A 184 13.10 16.73 23.13
CA ARG A 184 11.84 16.73 23.90
C ARG A 184 10.95 15.51 23.60
N ILE A 185 11.04 14.92 22.41
CA ILE A 185 10.29 13.70 22.06
C ILE A 185 10.82 12.50 22.85
N HIS A 186 12.13 12.39 23.01
CA HIS A 186 12.72 11.35 23.86
C HIS A 186 12.33 11.54 25.34
N GLU A 187 12.39 12.77 25.85
CA GLU A 187 11.96 13.06 27.23
C GLU A 187 10.48 12.75 27.46
N LEU A 188 9.61 13.11 26.51
CA LEU A 188 8.18 12.81 26.59
C LEU A 188 7.94 11.30 26.56
N ALA A 189 8.66 10.56 25.70
CA ALA A 189 8.56 9.11 25.62
C ALA A 189 8.91 8.44 26.97
N GLU A 190 10.01 8.85 27.62
CA GLU A 190 10.39 8.28 28.92
C GLU A 190 9.36 8.62 30.02
N ARG A 191 8.87 9.86 30.08
CA ARG A 191 7.79 10.23 31.03
C ARG A 191 6.51 9.44 30.80
N VAL A 192 6.15 9.17 29.53
CA VAL A 192 4.97 8.36 29.18
C VAL A 192 5.16 6.92 29.63
N LYS A 193 6.34 6.33 29.44
CA LYS A 193 6.65 4.97 29.93
C LYS A 193 6.43 4.87 31.43
N GLU A 194 7.02 5.77 32.21
CA GLU A 194 6.94 5.76 33.67
C GLU A 194 5.51 5.99 34.18
N ARG A 195 4.84 7.06 33.71
CA ARG A 195 3.54 7.46 34.27
C ARG A 195 2.37 6.61 33.79
N ARG A 196 2.45 6.10 32.56
CA ARG A 196 1.34 5.39 31.92
C ARG A 196 1.60 3.88 31.85
N GLY A 197 2.76 3.39 32.29
CA GLY A 197 3.11 1.96 32.22
C GLY A 197 3.08 1.42 30.79
N LEU A 198 3.37 2.29 29.80
CA LEU A 198 3.51 1.90 28.41
C LEU A 198 4.95 1.46 28.15
N HIS A 199 5.14 0.46 27.31
CA HIS A 199 6.47 0.05 26.89
C HIS A 199 6.47 -0.45 25.44
N VAL A 200 7.66 -0.59 24.86
CA VAL A 200 7.85 -1.08 23.49
C VAL A 200 8.87 -2.21 23.54
N PRO A 201 8.45 -3.49 23.42
CA PRO A 201 9.39 -4.61 23.37
C PRO A 201 10.29 -4.51 22.13
N ARG A 202 11.53 -4.98 22.27
CA ARG A 202 12.48 -5.10 21.16
C ARG A 202 12.43 -6.52 20.61
N PHE A 203 12.02 -6.64 19.35
CA PHE A 203 11.99 -7.93 18.65
C PHE A 203 13.36 -8.28 18.07
N ARG A 204 13.73 -9.55 18.15
CA ARG A 204 15.04 -10.05 17.71
C ARG A 204 14.96 -10.98 16.50
N SER A 205 13.79 -11.55 16.25
CA SER A 205 13.63 -12.59 15.23
C SER A 205 12.30 -12.50 14.49
N ARG A 206 12.27 -13.04 13.27
CA ARG A 206 11.01 -13.20 12.50
C ARG A 206 10.00 -14.09 13.22
N LYS A 207 10.47 -15.05 14.02
CA LYS A 207 9.60 -15.94 14.82
C LYS A 207 8.83 -15.16 15.89
N GLU A 208 9.47 -14.20 16.55
CA GLU A 208 8.79 -13.31 17.49
C GLU A 208 7.74 -12.45 16.79
N LEU A 209 8.06 -11.89 15.61
CA LEU A 209 7.10 -11.12 14.83
C LEU A 209 5.89 -11.97 14.40
N LEU A 210 6.12 -13.20 13.96
CA LEU A 210 5.06 -14.13 13.58
C LEU A 210 4.11 -14.43 14.74
N ALA A 211 4.64 -14.53 15.97
CA ALA A 211 3.82 -14.74 17.17
C ALA A 211 2.93 -13.53 17.51
N LEU A 212 3.24 -12.33 16.99
CA LEU A 212 2.42 -11.13 17.18
C LEU A 212 1.29 -11.00 16.17
N VAL A 213 1.33 -11.72 15.05
CA VAL A 213 0.36 -11.57 13.96
C VAL A 213 -1.10 -11.63 14.46
N PRO A 214 -1.51 -12.57 15.34
CA PRO A 214 -2.87 -12.57 15.88
C PRO A 214 -3.22 -11.32 16.70
N LYS A 215 -2.26 -10.84 17.50
CA LYS A 215 -2.38 -9.63 18.33
C LYS A 215 -2.45 -8.36 17.47
N ILE A 216 -1.66 -8.29 16.40
CA ILE A 216 -1.67 -7.17 15.45
C ILE A 216 -2.98 -7.13 14.67
N ARG A 217 -3.54 -8.28 14.27
CA ARG A 217 -4.89 -8.35 13.67
C ARG A 217 -5.93 -7.72 14.58
N GLU A 218 -5.96 -8.13 15.85
CA GLU A 218 -6.92 -7.62 16.82
C GLU A 218 -6.75 -6.10 17.00
N LEU A 219 -5.51 -5.65 17.16
CA LEU A 219 -5.18 -4.24 17.27
C LEU A 219 -5.59 -3.43 16.03
N TYR A 220 -5.29 -3.93 14.82
CA TYR A 220 -5.72 -3.32 13.56
C TYR A 220 -7.25 -3.22 13.52
N ASN A 221 -7.95 -4.33 13.78
CA ASN A 221 -9.41 -4.37 13.74
C ASN A 221 -10.07 -3.47 14.80
N ARG A 222 -9.47 -3.33 15.98
CA ARG A 222 -9.93 -2.38 17.01
C ARG A 222 -9.61 -0.93 16.67
N SER A 223 -8.59 -0.69 15.84
CA SER A 223 -8.21 0.64 15.38
C SER A 223 -9.01 1.14 14.16
N LEU A 224 -9.89 0.31 13.57
CA LEU A 224 -10.68 0.63 12.37
C LEU A 224 -11.60 1.84 12.51
N GLY A 225 -11.91 2.27 13.74
CA GLY A 225 -12.68 3.49 13.97
C GLY A 225 -11.96 4.79 13.58
N LEU A 226 -10.77 4.72 12.97
CA LEU A 226 -9.90 5.86 12.70
C LEU A 226 -9.88 6.33 11.24
N ASN A 227 -10.21 5.48 10.27
CA ASN A 227 -10.15 5.84 8.86
C ASN A 227 -11.42 5.35 8.14
N PHE A 228 -12.08 6.26 7.42
CA PHE A 228 -13.38 6.04 6.74
C PHE A 228 -13.36 4.92 5.68
N ASP A 229 -12.19 4.38 5.39
CA ASP A 229 -11.92 3.56 4.23
C ASP A 229 -11.42 2.15 4.61
N GLN A 230 -11.28 1.85 5.91
CA GLN A 230 -10.75 0.59 6.42
C GLN A 230 -11.84 -0.44 6.77
N VAL A 231 -11.50 -1.71 6.62
CA VAL A 231 -12.39 -2.85 6.93
C VAL A 231 -11.68 -3.87 7.79
N PRO A 232 -12.40 -4.64 8.62
CA PRO A 232 -11.79 -5.74 9.37
C PRO A 232 -11.14 -6.74 8.43
N LEU A 233 -9.89 -7.09 8.75
CA LEU A 233 -9.14 -8.09 8.01
C LEU A 233 -9.58 -9.49 8.44
N THR A 234 -9.77 -10.37 7.46
CA THR A 234 -10.00 -11.80 7.69
C THR A 234 -8.70 -12.52 8.07
N GLU A 235 -8.79 -13.76 8.54
CA GLU A 235 -7.60 -14.58 8.83
C GLU A 235 -6.71 -14.80 7.61
N GLY A 236 -7.32 -15.10 6.45
CA GLY A 236 -6.59 -15.28 5.20
C GLY A 236 -5.87 -14.01 4.77
N GLU A 237 -6.53 -12.85 4.86
CA GLU A 237 -5.94 -11.55 4.52
C GLU A 237 -4.77 -11.23 5.45
N VAL A 238 -4.94 -11.36 6.76
CA VAL A 238 -3.87 -11.15 7.75
C VAL A 238 -2.66 -12.02 7.45
N LYS A 239 -2.88 -13.29 7.07
CA LYS A 239 -1.79 -14.19 6.72
C LYS A 239 -1.00 -13.68 5.51
N ILE A 240 -1.66 -13.21 4.45
CA ILE A 240 -0.99 -12.64 3.29
C ILE A 240 -0.18 -11.41 3.68
N LEU A 241 -0.78 -10.46 4.41
CA LEU A 241 -0.09 -9.23 4.82
C LEU A 241 1.12 -9.55 5.71
N ALA A 242 0.97 -10.51 6.63
CA ALA A 242 2.07 -10.97 7.47
C ALA A 242 3.19 -11.62 6.65
N ASP A 243 2.87 -12.51 5.70
CA ASP A 243 3.86 -13.16 4.85
C ASP A 243 4.64 -12.13 4.02
N GLN A 244 3.95 -11.14 3.45
CA GLN A 244 4.55 -10.03 2.69
C GLN A 244 5.49 -9.19 3.55
N LEU A 245 5.05 -8.76 4.74
CA LEU A 245 5.86 -7.97 5.64
C LEU A 245 7.07 -8.77 6.15
N LEU A 246 6.88 -10.02 6.55
CA LEU A 246 7.94 -10.89 7.08
C LEU A 246 9.01 -11.21 6.04
N ALA A 247 8.69 -11.22 4.75
CA ALA A 247 9.65 -11.45 3.67
C ALA A 247 10.78 -10.39 3.69
N VAL A 248 10.43 -9.13 3.96
CA VAL A 248 11.35 -7.99 3.98
C VAL A 248 11.64 -7.45 5.38
N ALA A 249 11.01 -7.99 6.43
CA ALA A 249 11.11 -7.43 7.78
C ALA A 249 12.53 -7.42 8.35
N ASP A 250 12.92 -6.27 8.89
CA ASP A 250 13.91 -6.13 9.94
C ASP A 250 13.16 -6.01 11.29
N PRO A 251 13.29 -6.96 12.23
CA PRO A 251 12.61 -6.91 13.52
C PRO A 251 12.81 -5.62 14.31
N ARG A 252 13.93 -4.91 14.09
CA ARG A 252 14.21 -3.63 14.76
C ARG A 252 13.31 -2.49 14.25
N LEU A 253 12.78 -2.61 13.03
CA LEU A 253 11.91 -1.61 12.41
C LEU A 253 10.42 -1.86 12.68
N ILE A 254 10.08 -2.89 13.46
CA ILE A 254 8.71 -3.18 13.89
C ILE A 254 8.57 -2.73 15.34
N LYS A 255 7.58 -1.87 15.61
CA LYS A 255 7.29 -1.39 16.97
C LYS A 255 5.87 -1.71 17.33
N VAL A 256 5.68 -2.25 18.53
CA VAL A 256 4.38 -2.44 19.14
C VAL A 256 4.42 -1.75 20.49
N VAL A 257 3.46 -0.86 20.76
CA VAL A 257 3.28 -0.24 22.08
C VAL A 257 2.40 -1.16 22.90
N MET A 258 2.84 -1.47 24.11
CA MET A 258 2.20 -2.41 25.02
C MET A 258 1.77 -1.71 26.31
N LYS A 259 0.60 -2.07 26.84
CA LYS A 259 0.13 -1.74 28.19
C LYS A 259 -0.06 -3.06 28.94
N GLY A 260 0.90 -3.43 29.79
CA GLY A 260 0.99 -4.81 30.27
C GLY A 260 1.18 -5.77 29.08
N ASP A 261 0.35 -6.80 28.96
CA ASP A 261 0.41 -7.78 27.85
C ASP A 261 -0.48 -7.43 26.64
N GLU A 262 -1.19 -6.30 26.72
CA GLU A 262 -2.12 -5.82 25.69
C GLU A 262 -1.39 -4.89 24.69
N PRO A 263 -1.49 -5.18 23.37
CA PRO A 263 -0.97 -4.30 22.33
C PRO A 263 -1.94 -3.12 22.12
N VAL A 264 -1.43 -1.90 22.22
CA VAL A 264 -2.25 -0.67 22.16
C VAL A 264 -1.86 0.27 21.02
N GLY A 265 -0.76 -0.02 20.33
CA GLY A 265 -0.33 0.71 19.15
C GLY A 265 0.78 -0.02 18.40
N PHE A 266 1.01 0.37 17.16
CA PHE A 266 2.03 -0.21 16.31
C PHE A 266 2.57 0.80 15.30
N THR A 267 3.78 0.55 14.80
CA THR A 267 4.26 1.12 13.54
C THR A 267 5.17 0.10 12.87
N PHE A 268 5.16 0.12 11.54
CA PHE A 268 5.98 -0.77 10.74
C PHE A 268 6.85 0.07 9.80
N ALA A 269 8.16 -0.20 9.83
CA ALA A 269 9.04 0.17 8.74
C ALA A 269 9.68 -1.09 8.17
N TYR A 270 10.07 -1.01 6.91
CA TYR A 270 10.81 -2.08 6.25
C TYR A 270 11.92 -1.50 5.38
N PRO A 271 13.03 -2.23 5.19
CA PRO A 271 14.06 -1.83 4.25
C PRO A 271 13.47 -1.73 2.83
N ASP A 272 13.80 -0.67 2.10
CA ASP A 272 13.37 -0.55 0.71
C ASP A 272 14.22 -1.48 -0.17
N VAL A 273 13.54 -2.47 -0.75
CA VAL A 273 14.13 -3.45 -1.67
C VAL A 273 13.77 -3.18 -3.14
N SER A 274 13.18 -2.01 -3.42
CA SER A 274 12.65 -1.64 -4.74
C SER A 274 13.73 -1.72 -5.83
N ALA A 275 14.98 -1.40 -5.49
CA ALA A 275 16.12 -1.55 -6.39
C ALA A 275 16.34 -3.01 -6.86
N ALA A 276 16.20 -3.99 -5.95
CA ALA A 276 16.32 -5.41 -6.30
C ALA A 276 15.13 -5.88 -7.13
N ILE A 277 13.93 -5.41 -6.79
CA ILE A 277 12.71 -5.71 -7.54
C ILE A 277 12.84 -5.22 -9.00
N GLN A 278 13.39 -4.03 -9.22
CA GLN A 278 13.67 -3.50 -10.56
C GLN A 278 14.65 -4.39 -11.33
N ARG A 279 15.81 -4.73 -10.73
CA ARG A 279 16.83 -5.58 -11.38
C ARG A 279 16.28 -6.96 -11.76
N THR A 280 15.47 -7.54 -10.88
CA THR A 280 14.91 -8.89 -11.04
C THR A 280 13.60 -8.91 -11.82
N ARG A 281 13.06 -7.74 -12.19
CA ARG A 281 11.72 -7.59 -12.78
C ARG A 281 10.65 -8.30 -11.94
N GLY A 282 10.79 -8.22 -10.62
CA GLY A 282 9.90 -8.86 -9.63
C GLY A 282 10.03 -10.38 -9.52
N ARG A 283 10.95 -11.04 -10.23
CA ARG A 283 11.10 -12.50 -10.22
C ARG A 283 12.08 -12.95 -9.14
N LEU A 284 11.62 -13.74 -8.18
CA LEU A 284 12.48 -14.32 -7.15
C LEU A 284 13.28 -15.54 -7.63
N PHE A 285 12.73 -16.34 -8.52
CA PHE A 285 13.37 -17.57 -9.01
C PHE A 285 13.91 -17.40 -10.45
N PRO A 286 15.02 -18.07 -10.81
CA PRO A 286 15.80 -18.97 -9.94
C PRO A 286 16.73 -18.25 -8.93
N PHE A 287 17.16 -17.02 -9.20
CA PHE A 287 18.21 -16.35 -8.41
C PHE A 287 17.88 -14.94 -7.89
N GLY A 288 16.72 -14.36 -8.23
CA GLY A 288 16.36 -13.01 -7.79
C GLY A 288 16.17 -12.87 -6.27
N TRP A 289 15.95 -13.97 -5.54
CA TRP A 289 15.97 -13.99 -4.08
C TRP A 289 17.37 -13.64 -3.52
N ILE A 290 18.45 -13.95 -4.25
CA ILE A 290 19.82 -13.57 -3.87
C ILE A 290 19.96 -12.05 -3.93
N ASP A 291 19.53 -11.43 -5.03
CA ASP A 291 19.48 -9.97 -5.18
C ASP A 291 18.68 -9.30 -4.05
N LEU A 292 17.53 -9.89 -3.67
CA LEU A 292 16.71 -9.40 -2.57
C LEU A 292 17.45 -9.47 -1.22
N LEU A 293 18.08 -10.61 -0.90
CA LEU A 293 18.83 -10.78 0.35
C LEU A 293 20.05 -9.84 0.42
N ILE A 294 20.72 -9.62 -0.69
CA ILE A 294 21.82 -8.65 -0.79
C ILE A 294 21.28 -7.24 -0.58
N GLU A 295 20.16 -6.89 -1.20
CA GLU A 295 19.54 -5.56 -1.07
C GLU A 295 19.09 -5.27 0.36
N LEU A 296 18.44 -6.24 1.03
CA LEU A 296 18.04 -6.13 2.44
C LEU A 296 19.20 -5.78 3.37
N LYS A 297 20.43 -6.21 3.03
CA LYS A 297 21.62 -5.94 3.84
C LYS A 297 22.32 -4.62 3.52
N ARG A 298 22.15 -4.09 2.30
CA ARG A 298 22.92 -2.92 1.81
C ARG A 298 22.09 -1.66 1.65
N THR A 299 20.76 -1.80 1.52
CA THR A 299 19.89 -0.67 1.25
C THR A 299 20.00 0.37 2.36
N ARG A 300 20.18 1.62 1.96
CA ARG A 300 20.21 2.75 2.90
C ARG A 300 18.84 3.39 3.08
N TRP A 301 17.82 2.82 2.45
CA TRP A 301 16.45 3.32 2.44
C TRP A 301 15.56 2.44 3.30
N ILE A 302 14.65 3.06 4.06
CA ILE A 302 13.52 2.41 4.71
C ILE A 302 12.22 3.06 4.26
N ASN A 303 11.15 2.29 4.25
CA ASN A 303 9.79 2.78 4.03
C ASN A 303 9.03 2.66 5.34
N LEU A 304 8.54 3.79 5.86
CA LEU A 304 7.73 3.90 7.06
C LEU A 304 6.25 3.80 6.64
N ASN A 305 5.65 2.63 6.87
CA ASN A 305 4.30 2.30 6.46
C ASN A 305 3.38 2.28 7.69
N GLY A 306 2.77 3.44 7.94
CA GLY A 306 1.71 3.62 8.92
C GLY A 306 2.15 3.53 10.39
N ALA A 307 1.35 4.17 11.23
CA ALA A 307 1.35 3.99 12.67
C ALA A 307 -0.10 4.01 13.16
N GLY A 308 -0.47 3.06 13.99
CA GLY A 308 -1.79 2.97 14.61
C GLY A 308 -1.67 3.03 16.13
N ILE A 309 -2.57 3.75 16.78
CA ILE A 309 -2.75 3.71 18.24
C ILE A 309 -4.24 3.66 18.49
N LEU A 310 -4.65 2.76 19.38
CA LEU A 310 -6.05 2.63 19.79
C LEU A 310 -6.62 3.99 20.25
N PRO A 311 -7.88 4.32 19.91
CA PRO A 311 -8.49 5.61 20.24
C PRO A 311 -8.31 6.04 21.70
N GLU A 312 -8.49 5.11 22.63
CA GLU A 312 -8.36 5.32 24.08
C GLU A 312 -6.93 5.66 24.55
N TYR A 313 -5.91 5.42 23.71
CA TYR A 313 -4.52 5.77 23.95
C TYR A 313 -4.03 6.98 23.12
N GLN A 314 -4.89 7.57 22.30
CA GLN A 314 -4.54 8.77 21.53
C GLN A 314 -4.44 10.01 22.43
N GLY A 315 -3.53 10.92 22.10
CA GLY A 315 -3.25 12.10 22.93
C GLY A 315 -2.52 11.80 24.25
N LEU A 316 -2.31 10.53 24.61
CA LEU A 316 -1.61 10.13 25.83
C LEU A 316 -0.09 10.02 25.66
N GLY A 317 0.46 10.52 24.55
CA GLY A 317 1.90 10.50 24.25
C GLY A 317 2.41 9.20 23.63
N GLY A 318 1.55 8.22 23.32
CA GLY A 318 1.95 6.97 22.66
C GLY A 318 2.65 7.18 21.31
N MET A 319 2.29 8.23 20.57
CA MET A 319 2.94 8.53 19.29
C MET A 319 4.38 9.04 19.48
N ALA A 320 4.65 9.83 20.54
CA ALA A 320 6.00 10.26 20.88
C ALA A 320 6.88 9.06 21.28
N LEU A 321 6.29 8.08 21.97
CA LEU A 321 6.94 6.81 22.28
C LEU A 321 7.31 6.02 21.01
N ILE A 322 6.38 5.92 20.05
CA ILE A 322 6.63 5.31 18.74
C ILE A 322 7.79 6.01 18.02
N PHE A 323 7.74 7.34 17.88
CA PHE A 323 8.77 8.10 17.17
C PHE A 323 10.13 7.99 17.85
N SER A 324 10.18 8.06 19.18
CA SER A 324 11.42 7.89 19.96
C SER A 324 12.06 6.51 19.70
N GLU A 325 11.27 5.44 19.78
CA GLU A 325 11.79 4.07 19.60
C GLU A 325 12.14 3.75 18.14
N MET A 326 11.40 4.32 17.18
CA MET A 326 11.76 4.23 15.76
C MET A 326 13.05 4.98 15.48
N HIS A 327 13.19 6.23 15.97
CA HIS A 327 14.41 7.02 15.82
C HIS A 327 15.64 6.28 16.35
N LYS A 328 15.56 5.70 17.56
CA LYS A 328 16.62 4.84 18.13
C LYS A 328 16.98 3.68 17.20
N SER A 329 15.98 3.01 16.62
CA SER A 329 16.20 1.83 15.77
C SER A 329 16.82 2.16 14.41
N VAL A 330 16.41 3.28 13.82
CA VAL A 330 16.97 3.78 12.56
C VAL A 330 18.40 4.27 12.75
N THR A 331 18.68 4.96 13.87
CA THR A 331 20.02 5.50 14.19
C THR A 331 21.03 4.42 14.60
N GLU A 332 20.60 3.33 15.24
CA GLU A 332 21.43 2.13 15.45
C GLU A 332 21.82 1.45 14.11
N GLY A 333 21.05 1.69 13.03
CA GLY A 333 21.23 1.07 11.73
C GLY A 333 22.13 1.83 10.76
N HIS A 334 22.27 1.27 9.55
CA HIS A 334 23.02 1.88 8.43
C HIS A 334 22.14 2.72 7.49
N TYR A 335 20.84 2.82 7.80
CA TYR A 335 19.89 3.59 7.00
C TYR A 335 20.25 5.09 7.03
N GLN A 336 20.08 5.73 5.89
CA GLN A 336 20.37 7.15 5.65
C GLN A 336 19.13 7.91 5.19
N HIS A 337 18.17 7.20 4.62
CA HIS A 337 16.99 7.75 3.98
C HIS A 337 15.76 6.98 4.47
N ALA A 338 14.70 7.71 4.76
CA ALA A 338 13.40 7.12 5.01
C ALA A 338 12.36 7.77 4.09
N GLU A 339 11.44 6.97 3.59
CA GLU A 339 10.22 7.46 2.97
C GLU A 339 9.03 7.17 3.87
N VAL A 340 8.32 8.22 4.27
CA VAL A 340 7.01 8.09 4.91
C VAL A 340 5.97 7.96 3.81
N VAL A 341 5.27 6.84 3.76
CA VAL A 341 4.38 6.52 2.64
C VAL A 341 2.92 6.85 2.96
N GLN A 342 2.24 7.43 1.99
CA GLN A 342 0.78 7.63 1.91
C GLN A 342 0.10 8.10 3.21
N ILE A 343 0.39 9.35 3.57
CA ILE A 343 -0.32 10.07 4.63
C ILE A 343 -1.41 10.93 4.00
N SER A 344 -2.68 10.62 4.29
CA SER A 344 -3.82 11.41 3.79
C SER A 344 -3.69 12.89 4.14
N VAL A 345 -4.06 13.75 3.19
CA VAL A 345 -4.11 15.21 3.38
C VAL A 345 -5.15 15.66 4.39
N SER A 346 -6.15 14.82 4.65
CA SER A 346 -7.14 15.06 5.71
C SER A 346 -6.54 14.96 7.12
N ASN A 347 -5.43 14.21 7.30
CA ASN A 347 -4.76 14.05 8.60
C ASN A 347 -3.77 15.19 8.87
N SER A 348 -4.30 16.41 8.99
CA SER A 348 -3.52 17.64 9.17
C SER A 348 -2.57 17.59 10.38
N LYS A 349 -3.00 16.98 11.49
CA LYS A 349 -2.17 16.80 12.69
C LYS A 349 -0.94 15.95 12.43
N MET A 350 -1.10 14.82 11.74
CA MET A 350 0.04 13.97 11.38
C MET A 350 0.96 14.68 10.38
N GLN A 351 0.40 15.38 9.39
CA GLN A 351 1.22 16.13 8.44
C GLN A 351 2.09 17.20 9.11
N LEU A 352 1.52 17.98 10.02
CA LEU A 352 2.27 18.98 10.78
C LEU A 352 3.38 18.33 11.60
N THR A 353 3.04 17.26 12.32
CA THR A 353 4.00 16.52 13.15
C THR A 353 5.17 15.97 12.32
N LEU A 354 4.90 15.43 11.14
CA LEU A 354 5.93 14.91 10.24
C LEU A 354 6.80 16.03 9.63
N ARG A 355 6.21 17.18 9.27
CA ARG A 355 6.98 18.35 8.83
C ARG A 355 7.91 18.86 9.93
N ASP A 356 7.44 18.93 11.18
CA ASP A 356 8.25 19.32 12.34
C ASP A 356 9.41 18.34 12.61
N LEU A 357 9.25 17.08 12.21
CA LEU A 357 10.30 16.05 12.23
C LEU A 357 11.24 16.11 11.02
N GLY A 358 11.06 17.08 10.11
CA GLY A 358 11.89 17.27 8.93
C GLY A 358 11.49 16.43 7.71
N VAL A 359 10.27 15.90 7.68
CA VAL A 359 9.74 15.21 6.49
C VAL A 359 9.38 16.23 5.41
N ASP A 360 9.95 16.04 4.22
CA ASP A 360 9.62 16.80 3.02
C ASP A 360 8.64 16.01 2.14
N PHE A 361 7.40 16.48 2.00
CA PHE A 361 6.37 15.81 1.21
C PHE A 361 6.51 16.12 -0.29
N TYR A 362 7.10 15.17 -1.01
CA TYR A 362 7.50 15.35 -2.41
C TYR A 362 6.64 14.55 -3.41
N LYS A 363 5.92 13.51 -2.96
CA LYS A 363 4.99 12.72 -3.79
C LYS A 363 3.53 12.92 -3.37
N MET A 364 2.63 12.86 -4.34
CA MET A 364 1.19 12.87 -4.11
C MET A 364 0.50 11.81 -4.95
N HIS A 365 -0.36 11.03 -4.30
CA HIS A 365 -1.26 10.06 -4.90
C HIS A 365 -2.69 10.54 -4.74
N ARG A 366 -3.50 10.44 -5.80
CA ARG A 366 -4.87 10.92 -5.81
C ARG A 366 -5.85 9.77 -5.99
N VAL A 367 -6.87 9.75 -5.14
CA VAL A 367 -8.03 8.88 -5.29
C VAL A 367 -9.15 9.67 -5.94
N TYR A 368 -9.90 9.01 -6.81
CA TYR A 368 -11.00 9.57 -7.54
C TYR A 368 -12.29 8.81 -7.24
N ARG A 369 -13.42 9.45 -7.49
CA ARG A 369 -14.75 8.85 -7.40
C ARG A 369 -15.62 9.22 -8.60
N ARG A 370 -16.62 8.40 -8.88
CA ARG A 370 -17.66 8.65 -9.88
C ARG A 370 -18.95 7.95 -9.48
N ASP A 371 -20.09 8.60 -9.65
CA ASP A 371 -21.41 7.95 -9.56
C ASP A 371 -21.70 7.15 -10.84
N LEU A 372 -22.32 5.96 -10.69
CA LEU A 372 -22.51 4.98 -11.77
C LEU A 372 -23.88 5.02 -12.43
#